data_AF-A0A3Q7RJA8-F1
#
_entry.id   AF-A0A3Q7RJA8-F1
#
_cell.length_a   1.000
_cell.length_b   1.000
_cell.length_c   1.000
_cell.angle_alpha   90.00
_cell.angle_beta   90.00
_cell.angle_gamma   90.00
#
_symmetry.space_group_name_H-M   'P 1'
#
loop_
_entity.id
_entity.type
_entity.pdbx_description
1 polymer ?
#
loop_
_entity_poly.entity_id
_entity_poly.type
_entity_poly.pdbx_seq_one_letter_code
_entity_poly.pdbx_strand_id
1 'polypeptide(L)'
;LFSRLQTPVSKVRTFSTSQSSLQVAGPVWNLGRLNHIAVAVPDLEKAKAFYKNILGAQISEVVPLPEHGVSVVFVNLGNTKMELLHPLGNDSPIAGFLQKNKAGGMHHICIE
;
A
#
# COMPACT_ATOMS: atom_id res chain seq x y z
N LEU A 1 36.11 65.30 27.68
CA LEU A 1 34.63 65.32 27.60
C LEU A 1 34.26 64.35 26.49
N PHE A 2 33.71 63.14 26.69
CA PHE A 2 32.54 62.78 27.47
C PHE A 2 32.60 61.32 27.96
N SER A 3 31.75 61.06 28.95
CA SER A 3 31.67 59.98 29.93
C SER A 3 31.47 58.57 29.37
N ARG A 4 32.15 57.58 29.98
CA ARG A 4 31.76 56.17 29.92
C ARG A 4 30.44 55.99 30.67
N LEU A 5 29.34 55.72 29.96
CA LEU A 5 28.09 55.26 30.55
C LEU A 5 28.19 53.74 30.76
N GLN A 6 28.19 53.32 32.02
CA GLN A 6 27.87 51.93 32.40
C GLN A 6 26.37 51.74 32.27
N THR A 7 25.93 50.79 31.45
CA THR A 7 24.55 50.29 31.48
C THR A 7 24.54 48.90 32.14
N PRO A 8 23.50 48.58 32.93
CA PRO A 8 23.45 47.32 33.66
C PRO A 8 23.20 46.15 32.70
N VAL A 9 23.93 45.06 32.90
CA VAL A 9 23.70 43.79 32.22
C VAL A 9 22.31 43.28 32.61
N SER A 10 21.39 43.21 31.65
CA SER A 10 20.10 42.53 31.85
C SER A 10 20.35 41.08 32.24
N LYS A 11 19.90 40.69 33.43
CA LYS A 11 19.81 39.28 33.84
C LYS A 11 18.82 38.59 32.90
N VAL A 12 19.33 37.91 31.87
CA VAL A 12 18.52 37.01 31.05
C VAL A 12 18.08 35.88 31.99
N ARG A 13 16.79 35.87 32.34
CA ARG A 13 16.18 34.73 33.04
C ARG A 13 16.14 33.60 32.02
N THR A 14 17.08 32.66 32.11
CA THR A 14 17.04 31.42 31.35
C THR A 14 15.79 30.67 31.81
N PHE A 15 14.73 30.69 31.00
CA PHE A 15 13.63 29.76 31.18
C PHE A 15 14.17 28.38 30.84
N SER A 16 14.53 27.63 31.88
CA SER A 16 14.78 26.19 31.78
C SER A 16 13.43 25.55 31.45
N THR A 17 13.14 25.39 30.16
CA THR A 17 12.14 24.42 29.72
C THR A 17 12.67 23.05 30.12
N SER A 18 12.16 22.52 31.23
CA SER A 18 12.20 21.08 31.45
C SER A 18 11.49 20.45 30.26
N GLN A 19 12.24 19.97 29.27
CA GLN A 19 11.70 19.02 28.31
C GLN A 19 11.27 17.83 29.15
N SER A 20 9.97 17.74 29.45
CA SER A 20 9.42 16.50 29.93
C SER A 20 9.72 15.49 28.84
N SER A 21 10.60 14.55 29.14
CA SER A 21 10.84 13.36 28.34
C SER A 21 9.58 12.50 28.38
N LEU A 22 8.51 12.95 27.75
CA LEU A 22 7.41 12.09 27.38
C LEU A 22 7.97 11.26 26.23
N GLN A 23 8.59 10.14 26.57
CA GLN A 23 8.74 9.04 25.62
C GLN A 23 7.33 8.68 25.17
N VAL A 24 6.97 9.12 23.98
CA VAL A 24 5.79 8.60 23.30
C VAL A 24 6.07 7.12 23.09
N ALA A 25 5.33 6.26 23.79
CA ALA A 25 5.41 4.82 23.58
C ALA A 25 5.29 4.58 22.07
N GLY A 26 6.25 3.85 21.50
CA GLY A 26 6.21 3.48 20.08
C GLY A 26 4.90 2.75 19.75
N PRO A 27 4.51 2.71 18.46
CA PRO A 27 3.28 2.06 18.07
C PRO A 27 3.25 0.61 18.59
N VAL A 28 2.17 0.25 19.29
CA VAL A 28 1.95 -1.09 19.87
C VAL A 28 1.80 -2.16 18.77
N TRP A 29 1.49 -1.72 17.55
CA TRP A 29 1.30 -2.56 16.36
C TRP A 29 2.25 -2.13 15.25
N ASN A 30 2.89 -3.10 14.61
CA ASN A 30 3.76 -2.87 13.46
C ASN A 30 3.02 -3.27 12.17
N LEU A 31 2.24 -2.34 11.62
CA LEU A 31 1.57 -2.52 10.34
C LEU A 31 2.57 -2.32 9.19
N GLY A 32 2.65 -3.27 8.28
CA GLY A 32 3.52 -3.20 7.12
C GLY A 32 2.96 -2.33 5.98
N ARG A 33 3.62 -2.42 4.83
CA ARG A 33 3.18 -1.72 3.60
C ARG A 33 2.08 -2.50 2.89
N LEU A 34 1.42 -1.83 1.94
CA LEU A 34 0.51 -2.49 1.01
C LEU A 34 1.30 -3.44 0.09
N ASN A 35 1.04 -4.73 0.22
CA ASN A 35 1.66 -5.75 -0.61
C ASN A 35 1.04 -5.77 -2.01
N HIS A 36 -0.29 -5.90 -2.08
CA HIS A 36 -1.03 -5.89 -3.34
C HIS A 36 -2.51 -5.52 -3.20
N ILE A 37 -3.13 -5.22 -4.34
CA ILE A 37 -4.57 -5.11 -4.51
C ILE A 37 -5.02 -6.23 -5.45
N ALA A 38 -5.93 -7.09 -4.99
CA ALA A 38 -6.48 -8.16 -5.81
C ALA A 38 -7.73 -7.70 -6.55
N VAL A 39 -7.79 -7.99 -7.84
CA VAL A 39 -8.91 -7.68 -8.74
C VAL A 39 -9.38 -8.97 -9.39
N ALA A 40 -10.61 -9.38 -9.10
CA ALA A 40 -11.22 -10.51 -9.78
C ALA A 40 -11.67 -10.08 -11.17
N VAL A 41 -11.26 -10.80 -12.20
CA VAL A 41 -11.54 -10.48 -13.60
C VAL A 41 -12.26 -11.64 -14.30
N PRO A 42 -13.27 -11.36 -15.15
CA PRO A 42 -14.00 -12.40 -15.87
C PRO A 42 -13.21 -13.01 -17.03
N ASP A 43 -12.15 -12.33 -17.49
CA ASP A 43 -11.28 -12.80 -18.58
C ASP A 43 -9.86 -12.31 -18.29
N LEU A 44 -8.98 -13.26 -17.95
CA LEU A 44 -7.62 -12.96 -17.50
C LEU A 44 -6.75 -12.42 -18.65
N GLU A 45 -6.91 -12.94 -19.86
CA GLU A 45 -6.12 -12.53 -21.03
C GLU A 45 -6.51 -11.13 -21.49
N LYS A 46 -7.81 -10.81 -21.51
CA LYS A 46 -8.26 -9.45 -21.82
C LYS A 46 -7.77 -8.44 -20.79
N ALA A 47 -7.86 -8.77 -19.50
CA ALA A 47 -7.38 -7.90 -18.44
C ALA A 47 -5.85 -7.70 -18.54
N LYS A 48 -5.08 -8.78 -18.70
CA LYS A 48 -3.63 -8.76 -18.93
C LYS A 48 -3.27 -7.86 -20.12
N ALA A 49 -3.94 -8.04 -21.25
CA ALA A 49 -3.69 -7.25 -22.46
C ALA A 49 -4.03 -5.76 -22.26
N PHE A 50 -5.09 -5.44 -21.52
CA PHE A 50 -5.45 -4.05 -21.21
C PHE A 50 -4.33 -3.35 -20.42
N TYR A 51 -3.92 -3.93 -19.29
CA TYR A 51 -2.87 -3.32 -18.45
C TYR A 51 -1.52 -3.24 -19.19
N LYS A 52 -1.17 -4.26 -19.99
CA LYS A 52 0.09 -4.28 -20.74
C LYS A 52 0.08 -3.34 -21.95
N ASN A 53 -0.90 -3.49 -22.83
CA ASN A 53 -0.85 -2.89 -24.17
C ASN A 53 -1.51 -1.51 -24.24
N ILE A 54 -2.49 -1.25 -23.38
CA ILE A 54 -3.21 0.04 -23.36
C ILE A 54 -2.59 0.97 -22.33
N LEU A 55 -2.31 0.47 -21.13
CA LEU A 55 -1.76 1.27 -20.03
C LEU A 55 -0.22 1.21 -19.93
N GLY A 56 0.44 0.32 -20.67
CA GLY A 56 1.90 0.24 -20.69
C GLY A 56 2.54 -0.33 -19.42
N ALA A 57 1.78 -1.04 -18.58
CA ALA A 57 2.28 -1.60 -17.34
C ALA A 57 3.19 -2.81 -17.58
N GLN A 58 4.16 -3.02 -16.69
CA GLN A 58 4.94 -4.26 -16.65
C GLN A 58 4.09 -5.37 -16.06
N ILE A 59 3.98 -6.49 -16.78
CA ILE A 59 3.09 -7.59 -16.41
C ILE A 59 3.80 -8.94 -16.46
N SER A 60 3.42 -9.86 -15.58
CA SER A 60 3.90 -11.25 -15.61
C SER A 60 3.16 -12.10 -16.64
N GLU A 61 3.66 -13.32 -16.85
CA GLU A 61 2.84 -14.38 -17.43
C GLU A 61 1.75 -14.84 -16.47
N VAL A 62 0.79 -15.61 -17.00
CA VAL A 62 -0.26 -16.25 -16.20
C VAL A 62 0.35 -17.36 -15.36
N VAL A 63 0.10 -17.32 -14.05
CA VAL A 63 0.54 -18.35 -13.11
C VAL A 63 -0.69 -19.09 -12.59
N PRO A 64 -0.86 -20.38 -12.94
CA PRO A 64 -1.93 -21.19 -12.34
C PRO A 64 -1.56 -21.55 -10.89
N LEU A 65 -2.49 -21.35 -9.96
CA LEU A 65 -2.36 -21.74 -8.55
C LEU A 65 -3.53 -22.67 -8.15
N PRO A 66 -3.46 -23.97 -8.51
CA PRO A 66 -4.56 -24.91 -8.29
C PRO A 66 -4.96 -25.05 -6.81
N GLU A 67 -3.99 -25.00 -5.89
CA GLU A 67 -4.24 -25.09 -4.44
C GLU A 67 -5.08 -23.92 -3.91
N HIS A 68 -5.03 -22.77 -4.58
CA HIS A 68 -5.81 -21.59 -4.25
C HIS A 68 -7.04 -21.42 -5.14
N GLY A 69 -7.26 -22.32 -6.11
CA GLY A 69 -8.37 -22.27 -7.05
C GLY A 69 -8.38 -21.03 -7.93
N VAL A 70 -7.22 -20.45 -8.24
CA VAL A 70 -7.11 -19.23 -9.08
C VAL A 70 -5.94 -19.30 -10.04
N SER A 71 -6.07 -18.62 -11.18
CA SER A 71 -4.96 -18.21 -12.03
C SER A 71 -4.70 -16.73 -11.79
N VAL A 72 -3.43 -16.34 -11.63
CA VAL A 72 -3.04 -14.97 -11.31
C VAL A 72 -2.14 -14.37 -12.40
N VAL A 73 -2.31 -13.08 -12.64
CA VAL A 73 -1.37 -12.24 -13.38
C VAL A 73 -0.95 -11.07 -12.49
N PHE A 74 0.34 -10.82 -12.39
CA PHE A 74 0.89 -9.73 -11.60
C PHE A 74 1.13 -8.50 -12.47
N VAL A 75 0.53 -7.37 -12.09
CA VAL A 75 0.82 -6.05 -12.65
C VAL A 75 1.76 -5.33 -11.71
N ASN A 76 2.97 -5.03 -12.16
CA ASN A 76 3.98 -4.34 -11.36
C ASN A 76 3.85 -2.82 -11.53
N LEU A 77 3.61 -2.11 -10.44
CA LEU A 77 3.47 -0.65 -10.40
C LEU A 77 4.66 0.06 -9.73
N GLY A 78 5.72 -0.68 -9.39
CA GLY A 78 6.92 -0.17 -8.74
C GLY A 78 6.78 -0.07 -7.22
N ASN A 79 5.80 0.66 -6.70
CA ASN A 79 5.57 0.81 -5.26
C ASN A 79 4.74 -0.33 -4.63
N THR A 80 3.90 -0.97 -5.43
CA THR A 80 3.05 -2.11 -5.04
C THR A 80 2.70 -2.94 -6.29
N LYS A 81 1.86 -3.97 -6.12
CA LYS A 81 1.39 -4.83 -7.20
C LYS A 81 -0.13 -4.86 -7.26
N MET A 82 -0.65 -5.14 -8.45
CA MET A 82 -2.02 -5.63 -8.59
C MET A 82 -1.99 -7.09 -8.99
N GLU A 83 -2.89 -7.86 -8.39
CA GLU A 83 -3.08 -9.27 -8.71
C GLU A 83 -4.41 -9.43 -9.44
N LEU A 84 -4.35 -9.72 -10.74
CA LEU A 84 -5.53 -10.04 -11.53
C LEU A 84 -5.85 -11.51 -11.34
N LEU A 85 -6.99 -11.82 -10.75
CA LEU A 85 -7.37 -13.19 -10.39
C LEU A 85 -8.51 -13.66 -11.28
N HIS A 86 -8.40 -14.88 -11.78
CA HIS A 86 -9.46 -15.58 -12.48
C HIS A 86 -9.68 -16.97 -11.85
N PRO A 87 -10.93 -17.45 -11.71
CA PRO A 87 -11.20 -18.77 -11.18
C PRO A 87 -10.43 -19.87 -11.90
N LEU A 88 -9.90 -20.82 -11.13
CA LEU A 88 -9.31 -22.06 -11.65
C LEU A 88 -9.97 -23.23 -10.91
N GLY A 89 -10.65 -24.08 -11.66
CA GLY A 89 -11.46 -25.18 -11.11
C GLY A 89 -12.85 -24.74 -10.64
N ASN A 90 -13.68 -25.73 -10.28
CA ASN A 90 -15.09 -25.51 -9.95
C ASN A 90 -15.30 -24.91 -8.54
N ASP A 91 -14.36 -25.15 -7.62
CA ASP A 91 -14.46 -24.74 -6.22
C ASP A 91 -13.64 -23.47 -5.91
N SER A 92 -13.43 -22.62 -6.92
CA SER A 92 -12.67 -21.38 -6.75
C SER A 92 -13.32 -20.45 -5.72
N PRO A 93 -12.56 -19.90 -4.76
CA PRO A 93 -13.11 -19.04 -3.72
C PRO A 93 -13.67 -17.72 -4.26
N ILE A 94 -13.24 -17.29 -5.46
CA ILE A 94 -13.68 -16.04 -6.08
C ILE A 94 -14.81 -16.24 -7.11
N ALA A 95 -15.23 -17.48 -7.39
CA ALA A 95 -16.28 -17.78 -8.36
C ALA A 95 -17.60 -17.09 -8.00
N GLY A 96 -18.01 -17.18 -6.73
CA GLY A 96 -19.23 -16.52 -6.24
C GLY A 96 -19.16 -14.99 -6.34
N PHE A 97 -17.98 -14.39 -6.22
CA PHE A 97 -17.79 -12.95 -6.41
C PHE A 97 -18.04 -12.55 -7.87
N LEU A 98 -17.49 -13.28 -8.84
CA LEU A 98 -17.70 -13.00 -10.26
C LEU A 98 -19.12 -13.29 -10.74
N GLN A 99 -19.83 -14.23 -10.11
CA GLN A 99 -21.25 -14.44 -10.38
C GLN A 99 -22.09 -13.21 -10.02
N LYS A 100 -21.78 -12.57 -8.89
CA LYS A 100 -22.43 -11.32 -8.45
C LYS A 100 -21.95 -10.11 -9.26
N ASN A 101 -20.65 -10.04 -9.54
CA ASN A 101 -19.98 -8.95 -10.23
C ASN A 101 -19.48 -9.41 -11.59
N LYS A 102 -20.40 -9.55 -12.55
CA LYS A 102 -20.12 -10.15 -13.87
C LYS A 102 -19.01 -9.45 -14.68
N ALA A 103 -18.80 -8.16 -14.44
CA ALA A 103 -17.75 -7.37 -15.08
C ALA A 103 -16.39 -7.44 -14.35
N GLY A 104 -16.31 -8.13 -13.21
CA GLY A 104 -15.15 -8.10 -12.32
C GLY A 104 -15.22 -6.98 -11.28
N GLY A 105 -14.14 -6.83 -10.51
CA GLY A 105 -14.02 -5.77 -9.50
C GLY A 105 -12.87 -5.99 -8.51
N MET A 106 -12.57 -4.96 -7.70
CA MET A 106 -11.62 -5.08 -6.58
C MET A 106 -12.17 -6.08 -5.56
N HIS A 107 -11.35 -7.06 -5.19
CA HIS A 107 -11.75 -8.18 -4.35
C HIS A 107 -11.24 -8.03 -2.92
N HIS A 108 -9.94 -7.76 -2.75
CA HIS A 108 -9.35 -7.47 -1.44
C HIS A 108 -8.05 -6.66 -1.58
N ILE A 109 -7.52 -6.23 -0.43
CA ILE A 109 -6.18 -5.66 -0.29
C ILE A 109 -5.37 -6.53 0.68
N CYS A 110 -4.06 -6.57 0.49
CA CYS A 110 -3.13 -7.30 1.35
C CYS A 110 -2.09 -6.33 1.94
N ILE A 111 -1.95 -6.33 3.26
CA ILE A 111 -0.94 -5.54 4.00
C ILE A 111 0.03 -6.54 4.65
N GLU A 112 1.32 -6.20 4.67
CA GLU A 112 2.38 -6.99 5.31
C GLU A 112 2.28 -7.02 6.85
#